data_AF-A0A972VB27-F1
#
_entry.id   AF-A0A972VB27-F1
#
_cell.length_a   1.000
_cell.length_b   1.000
_cell.length_c   1.000
_cell.angle_alpha   90.00
_cell.angle_beta   90.00
_cell.angle_gamma   90.00
#
_symmetry.space_group_name_H-M   'P 1'
#
loop_
_entity.id
_entity.type
_entity.pdbx_description
1 polymer ?
#
loop_
_entity_poly.entity_id
_entity_poly.type
_entity_poly.pdbx_seq_one_letter_code
_entity_poly.pdbx_strand_id
1 'polypeptide(L)' 'MEIDISPVIPSKSNEDRDNRNGAFDAKAYRNRNIVDRLMGWLKECRRIFARFEKTAINFGGMIKMAFIQRCLKLVSK' A
#
# COMPACT_ATOMS: atom_id res chain seq x y z
N MET A 1 17.08 -10.27 9.42
CA MET A 1 16.89 -8.81 9.60
C MET A 1 15.64 -8.64 10.43
N GLU A 2 15.80 -8.34 11.72
CA GLU A 2 14.68 -7.82 12.51
C GLU A 2 14.37 -6.44 11.95
N ILE A 3 13.17 -6.29 11.39
CA ILE A 3 12.70 -4.99 10.93
C ILE A 3 11.98 -4.40 12.14
N ASP A 4 12.47 -3.27 12.66
CA ASP A 4 11.86 -2.52 13.76
C ASP A 4 10.53 -1.90 13.29
N ILE A 5 9.52 -2.75 13.13
CA ILE A 5 8.17 -2.36 12.72
C ILE A 5 7.24 -2.63 13.89
N SER A 6 6.84 -1.54 14.56
CA SER A 6 5.78 -1.60 15.56
C SER A 6 4.40 -1.68 14.90
N PRO A 7 3.50 -2.60 15.34
CA PRO A 7 2.16 -2.73 14.77
C PRO A 7 1.26 -1.53 15.15
N VAL A 8 0.95 -0.69 14.16
CA VAL A 8 0.09 0.50 14.31
C VAL A 8 -1.40 0.26 14.00
N ILE A 9 -1.80 -1.00 13.76
CA ILE A 9 -3.19 -1.36 13.43
C ILE A 9 -4.06 -1.24 14.69
N PRO A 10 -5.23 -0.58 14.67
CA PRO A 10 -6.13 -0.48 15.82
C PRO A 10 -6.70 -1.85 16.21
N SER A 11 -7.01 -2.02 17.49
CA SER A 11 -7.68 -3.23 17.98
C SER A 11 -9.12 -3.28 17.48
N LYS A 12 -9.64 -4.48 17.23
CA LYS A 12 -11.05 -4.68 16.92
C LYS A 12 -11.94 -4.38 18.13
N SER A 13 -13.23 -4.21 17.91
CA SER A 13 -14.20 -3.97 18.98
C SER A 13 -14.37 -5.14 19.94
N ASN A 14 -14.03 -6.36 19.51
CA ASN A 14 -14.11 -7.59 20.28
C ASN A 14 -12.75 -8.04 20.87
N GLU A 15 -11.73 -7.19 20.79
CA GLU A 15 -10.40 -7.46 21.35
C GLU A 15 -10.21 -6.66 22.65
N ASP A 16 -9.56 -7.29 23.62
CA ASP A 16 -9.14 -6.63 24.85
C ASP A 16 -8.08 -5.56 24.52
N ARG A 17 -8.41 -4.30 24.81
CA ARG A 17 -7.55 -3.15 24.53
C ARG A 17 -6.45 -3.00 25.58
N ASP A 18 -6.68 -3.49 26.79
CA ASP A 18 -5.74 -3.36 27.92
C ASP A 18 -4.63 -4.41 27.82
N ASN A 19 -4.91 -5.55 27.18
CA ASN A 19 -3.92 -6.59 26.87
C ASN A 19 -3.04 -6.26 25.62
N ARG A 20 -3.15 -5.04 25.06
CA ARG A 20 -2.34 -4.66 23.91
C ARG A 20 -0.96 -4.15 24.36
N ASN A 21 0.08 -4.74 23.79
CA ASN A 21 1.44 -4.22 23.90
C ASN A 21 1.57 -2.90 23.11
N GLY A 22 1.37 -1.78 23.80
CA GLY A 22 1.65 -0.43 23.30
C GLY A 22 0.41 0.40 22.95
N ALA A 23 0.56 1.71 23.05
CA ALA A 23 -0.49 2.68 22.75
C ALA A 23 -0.83 2.71 21.24
N PHE A 24 -2.10 2.88 20.91
CA PHE A 24 -2.53 3.06 19.53
C PHE A 24 -2.12 4.45 19.00
N ASP A 25 -1.20 4.49 18.04
CA ASP A 25 -0.85 5.71 17.32
C ASP A 25 -1.79 5.95 16.13
N ALA A 26 -2.81 6.77 16.36
CA ALA A 26 -3.76 7.17 15.34
C ALA A 26 -3.12 8.01 14.21
N LYS A 27 -2.06 8.78 14.48
CA LYS A 27 -1.38 9.58 13.46
C LYS A 27 -0.61 8.66 12.51
N ALA A 28 0.16 7.72 13.06
CA ALA A 28 0.87 6.72 12.27
C ALA A 28 -0.11 5.84 11.47
N TYR A 29 -1.21 5.40 12.07
CA TYR A 29 -2.22 4.60 11.36
C TYR A 29 -2.88 5.33 10.18
N ARG A 30 -3.06 6.66 10.26
CA ARG A 30 -3.58 7.47 9.15
C ARG A 30 -2.66 7.50 7.94
N ASN A 31 -1.35 7.36 8.12
CA ASN A 31 -0.39 7.37 7.00
C ASN A 31 -0.59 6.17 6.05
N ARG A 32 -1.26 5.10 6.49
CA ARG A 32 -1.61 3.97 5.60
C ARG A 32 -2.42 4.40 4.38
N ASN A 33 -3.20 5.49 4.50
CA ASN A 33 -4.02 6.03 3.42
C ASN A 33 -3.19 6.38 2.17
N ILE A 34 -1.90 6.68 2.32
CA ILE A 34 -0.98 6.90 1.20
C ILE A 34 -0.84 5.61 0.38
N VAL A 35 -0.62 4.47 1.06
CA VAL A 35 -0.50 3.15 0.45
C VAL A 35 -1.85 2.69 -0.10
N ASP A 36 -2.95 2.89 0.65
CA ASP A 36 -4.30 2.51 0.20
C ASP A 36 -4.70 3.26 -1.09
N ARG A 37 -4.41 4.56 -1.17
CA ARG A 37 -4.64 5.37 -2.39
C ARG A 37 -3.78 4.90 -3.55
N LEU A 38 -2.51 4.59 -3.29
CA LEU A 38 -1.60 4.06 -4.31
C LEU A 38 -2.14 2.73 -4.85
N MET A 39 -2.53 1.81 -3.97
CA MET A 39 -3.08 0.51 -4.36
C MET A 39 -4.42 0.65 -5.07
N GLY A 40 -5.29 1.57 -4.62
CA GLY A 40 -6.52 1.90 -5.33
C GLY A 40 -6.26 2.34 -6.76
N TRP A 41 -5.33 3.27 -6.96
CA TRP A 41 -4.95 3.72 -8.31
C TRP A 41 -4.30 2.62 -9.16
N LEU A 42 -3.42 1.78 -8.59
CA LEU A 42 -2.83 0.65 -9.30
C LEU A 42 -3.89 -0.37 -9.75
N LYS A 43 -4.99 -0.52 -9.00
CA LYS A 43 -6.11 -1.39 -9.38
C LYS A 43 -6.92 -0.82 -10.55
N GLU A 44 -6.95 0.50 -10.75
CA GLU A 44 -7.54 1.10 -11.95
C GLU A 44 -6.74 0.79 -13.22
N CYS A 45 -5.45 0.46 -13.09
CA CYS A 45 -4.66 -0.06 -14.20
C CYS A 45 -5.06 -1.51 -14.49
N ARG A 46 -6.08 -1.73 -15.35
CA ARG A 46 -6.67 -3.04 -15.68
C ARG A 46 -5.65 -4.17 -15.89
N ARG A 47 -4.54 -3.90 -16.58
CA ARG A 47 -3.47 -4.87 -16.87
C ARG A 47 -2.71 -5.33 -15.62
N ILE A 48 -2.55 -4.43 -14.63
CA ILE A 48 -1.97 -4.75 -13.32
C ILE A 48 -3.00 -5.49 -12.47
N PHE A 49 -4.23 -4.96 -12.37
CA PHE A 49 -5.29 -5.56 -11.56
C PHE A 49 -5.57 -7.02 -11.94
N ALA A 50 -5.78 -7.29 -13.22
CA ALA A 50 -6.10 -8.62 -13.71
C ALA A 50 -4.86 -9.49 -13.95
N ARG A 51 -3.65 -8.98 -13.66
CA ARG A 51 -2.36 -9.69 -13.80
C ARG A 51 -2.24 -10.41 -15.15
N PHE A 52 -2.30 -9.67 -16.25
CA PHE A 52 -2.20 -10.26 -17.60
C PHE A 52 -0.84 -10.87 -17.92
N GLU A 53 0.21 -10.45 -17.21
CA GLU A 53 1.57 -10.92 -17.45
C GLU A 53 1.80 -12.30 -16.85
N LYS A 54 2.29 -13.23 -17.68
CA LYS A 54 2.60 -14.61 -17.27
C LYS A 54 3.80 -14.70 -16.33
N THR A 55 4.82 -13.87 -16.54
CA THR A 55 6.06 -13.89 -15.76
C THR A 55 6.08 -12.78 -14.71
N ALA A 56 6.73 -13.04 -13.57
CA ALA A 56 6.89 -12.05 -12.52
C ALA A 56 7.70 -10.83 -12.99
N ILE A 57 8.69 -11.05 -13.88
CA ILE A 57 9.52 -9.98 -14.46
C ILE A 57 8.66 -9.04 -15.29
N ASN A 58 7.82 -9.58 -16.19
CA ASN A 58 6.95 -8.74 -17.03
C ASN A 58 5.91 -8.01 -16.18
N PHE A 59 5.33 -8.68 -15.18
CA PHE A 59 4.42 -8.04 -14.23
C PHE A 59 5.07 -6.87 -13.50
N GLY A 60 6.29 -7.07 -12.99
CA GLY A 60 7.09 -6.01 -12.37
C GLY A 60 7.40 -4.87 -13.34
N GLY A 61 7.66 -5.19 -14.61
CA GLY A 61 7.78 -4.20 -15.70
C GLY A 61 6.52 -3.34 -15.84
N MET A 62 5.34 -3.96 -15.79
CA MET A 62 4.07 -3.23 -15.87
C MET A 62 3.80 -2.33 -14.68
N ILE A 63 4.21 -2.73 -13.48
CA ILE A 63 4.19 -1.84 -12.31
C ILE A 63 5.10 -0.63 -12.55
N LYS A 64 6.34 -0.83 -13.00
CA LYS A 64 7.27 0.28 -13.31
C LYS A 64 6.69 1.21 -14.37
N MET A 65 6.11 0.68 -15.45
CA MET A 65 5.47 1.48 -16.50
C MET A 65 4.31 2.32 -15.97
N ALA A 66 3.49 1.78 -15.07
CA ALA A 66 2.42 2.56 -14.44
C ALA A 66 3.00 3.75 -13.66
N PHE A 67 4.04 3.54 -12.85
CA PHE A 67 4.70 4.63 -12.12
C PHE A 67 5.31 5.68 -13.06
N ILE A 68 5.97 5.26 -14.13
CA ILE A 68 6.50 6.19 -15.15
C ILE A 68 5.37 7.06 -15.71
N GLN A 69 4.26 6.44 -16.13
CA GLN A 69 3.10 7.16 -16.65
C GLN A 69 2.54 8.15 -15.60
N ARG A 70 2.47 7.75 -14.33
CA ARG A 70 2.00 8.61 -13.23
C ARG A 70 2.91 9.81 -13.02
N CYS A 71 4.22 9.61 -12.98
CA CYS A 71 5.20 10.68 -12.82
C CYS A 71 5.15 11.67 -13.98
N LEU A 72 5.10 11.17 -15.23
CA LEU A 72 4.98 12.03 -16.41
C LEU A 72 3.71 12.89 -16.35
N LYS A 73 2.55 12.33 -15.98
CA LYS A 73 1.31 13.09 -15.80
C LYS A 73 1.37 14.17 -14.71
N LEU A 74 2.21 13.99 -13.69
CA LEU A 74 2.38 14.96 -12.62
C LEU A 74 3.32 16.10 -13.02
N VAL A 75 4.32 15.82 -13.86
CA VAL A 75 5.30 16.82 -14.33
C VAL A 75 4.77 17.61 -15.52
N SER A 76 3.93 17.01 -16.36
CA SER A 76 3.31 17.68 -17.51
C SER A 76 2.09 18.53 -17.15
N LYS A 77 1.84 18.76 -15.86
CA LYS A 77 0.70 19.50 -15.33
C LYS A 77 1.21 20.71 -14.56
#